data_AF-A0A6N2JJJ6-F1
#
_entry.id   AF-A0A6N2JJJ6-F1
#
_cell.length_a   1.000
_cell.length_b   1.000
_cell.length_c   1.000
_cell.angle_alpha   90.00
_cell.angle_beta   90.00
_cell.angle_gamma   90.00
#
_symmetry.space_group_name_H-M   'P 1'
#
loop_
_entity.id
_entity.type
_entity.pdbx_description
1 polymer ?
#
loop_
_entity_poly.entity_id
_entity_poly.type
_entity_poly.pdbx_seq_one_letter_code
_entity_poly.pdbx_strand_id
1 'polypeptide(L)'
;MLLTLSRPRQLRWGKKLGLWLSNLRKWWQDLQEGIECAPLEQRLNELVKRRWDVAERLLKAQKLRNPNQKRKWYLEKVIYDLKRGR
;
A
#
# COMPACT_ATOMS: atom_id res chain seq x y z
N MET A 1 -28.36 -56.42 -14.55
CA MET A 1 -27.74 -55.22 -15.16
C MET A 1 -27.62 -54.16 -14.08
N LEU A 2 -26.44 -53.99 -13.47
CA LEU A 2 -26.20 -53.00 -12.43
C LEU A 2 -25.36 -51.87 -13.02
N LEU A 3 -25.97 -50.70 -13.22
CA LEU A 3 -25.29 -49.50 -13.68
C LEU A 3 -24.42 -48.97 -12.53
N THR A 4 -23.11 -49.13 -12.65
CA THR A 4 -22.13 -48.52 -11.76
C THR A 4 -22.11 -47.01 -12.00
N LEU A 5 -22.71 -46.26 -11.08
CA LEU A 5 -22.61 -44.80 -11.03
C LEU A 5 -21.14 -44.41 -10.81
N SER A 6 -20.52 -43.92 -11.88
CA SER A 6 -19.18 -43.35 -11.90
C SER A 6 -19.14 -42.11 -11.01
N ARG A 7 -18.42 -42.18 -9.88
CA ARG A 7 -18.24 -41.04 -8.96
C ARG A 7 -17.38 -39.98 -9.64
N PRO A 8 -17.83 -38.71 -9.77
CA PRO A 8 -17.00 -37.66 -10.35
C PRO A 8 -15.80 -37.37 -9.44
N ARG A 9 -14.63 -37.37 -10.07
CA ARG A 9 -13.31 -37.11 -9.48
C ARG A 9 -13.29 -35.67 -8.96
N GLN A 10 -13.27 -35.51 -7.63
CA GLN A 10 -13.15 -34.22 -6.94
C GLN A 10 -11.95 -33.43 -7.49
N LEU A 11 -12.25 -32.30 -8.12
CA LEU A 11 -11.32 -31.36 -8.72
C LEU A 11 -10.54 -30.63 -7.62
N ARG A 12 -9.32 -31.10 -7.35
CA ARG A 12 -8.36 -30.60 -6.36
C ARG A 12 -7.74 -29.25 -6.78
N TRP A 13 -8.54 -28.21 -6.96
CA TRP A 13 -8.07 -26.86 -7.33
C TRP A 13 -8.09 -25.84 -6.18
N GLY A 14 -8.57 -26.22 -4.99
CA GLY A 14 -8.83 -25.26 -3.90
C GLY A 14 -7.60 -24.56 -3.31
N LYS A 15 -6.42 -25.19 -3.28
CA LYS A 15 -5.25 -24.64 -2.56
C LYS A 15 -4.51 -23.55 -3.33
N LYS A 16 -4.45 -23.65 -4.67
CA LYS A 16 -3.79 -22.63 -5.52
C LYS A 16 -4.58 -21.32 -5.57
N LEU A 17 -5.90 -21.41 -5.60
CA LEU A 17 -6.80 -20.25 -5.60
C LEU A 17 -6.68 -19.45 -4.30
N GLY A 18 -6.59 -20.12 -3.14
CA GLY A 18 -6.44 -19.44 -1.84
C GLY A 18 -5.14 -18.63 -1.69
N LEU A 19 -4.01 -19.18 -2.16
CA LEU A 19 -2.71 -18.48 -2.19
C LEU A 19 -2.71 -17.30 -3.17
N TRP A 20 -3.33 -17.47 -4.35
CA TRP A 20 -3.46 -16.40 -5.33
C TRP A 20 -4.32 -15.25 -4.81
N LEU A 21 -5.47 -15.55 -4.18
CA LEU A 21 -6.36 -14.55 -3.55
C LEU A 21 -5.68 -13.81 -2.40
N SER A 22 -4.81 -14.50 -1.63
CA SER A 22 -4.06 -13.90 -0.52
C SER A 22 -3.01 -12.91 -1.03
N ASN A 23 -2.28 -13.26 -2.08
CA ASN A 23 -1.35 -12.35 -2.74
C ASN A 23 -2.06 -11.17 -3.42
N LEU A 24 -3.24 -11.39 -4.02
CA LEU A 24 -4.06 -10.32 -4.58
C LEU A 24 -4.56 -9.35 -3.54
N ARG A 25 -5.01 -9.83 -2.37
CA ARG A 25 -5.45 -8.96 -1.29
C ARG A 25 -4.31 -8.07 -0.79
N LYS A 26 -3.11 -8.63 -0.64
CA LYS A 26 -1.91 -7.88 -0.25
C LYS A 26 -1.53 -6.83 -1.30
N TRP A 27 -1.59 -7.20 -2.58
CA TRP A 27 -1.35 -6.29 -3.70
C TRP A 27 -2.39 -5.16 -3.77
N TRP A 28 -3.67 -5.46 -3.53
CA TRP A 28 -4.74 -4.47 -3.45
C TRP A 28 -4.54 -3.49 -2.29
N GLN A 29 -4.05 -3.96 -1.14
CA GLN A 29 -3.74 -3.08 0.00
C GLN A 29 -2.60 -2.12 -0.29
N ASP A 30 -1.54 -2.57 -0.98
CA ASP A 30 -0.43 -1.71 -1.41
C ASP A 30 -0.89 -0.65 -2.43
N LEU A 31 -1.77 -1.03 -3.36
CA LEU A 31 -2.34 -0.11 -4.35
C LEU A 31 -3.23 0.94 -3.71
N GLN A 32 -4.05 0.56 -2.75
CA GLN A 32 -4.92 1.48 -2.03
C GLN A 32 -4.10 2.48 -1.20
N GLU A 33 -2.98 2.06 -0.60
CA GLU A 33 -2.02 3.00 0.01
C GLU A 33 -1.39 3.94 -1.03
N GLY A 34 -1.07 3.46 -2.24
CA GLY A 34 -0.55 4.30 -3.33
C GLY A 34 -1.53 5.38 -3.78
N ILE A 35 -2.81 5.04 -3.93
CA ILE A 35 -3.87 5.96 -4.38
C ILE A 35 -4.14 7.05 -3.33
N GLU A 36 -4.14 6.71 -2.04
CA GLU A 36 -4.30 7.71 -0.97
C GLU A 36 -3.05 8.58 -0.75
N CYS A 37 -1.87 8.08 -1.11
CA CYS A 37 -0.62 8.85 -1.03
C CYS A 37 -0.46 9.87 -2.16
N ALA A 38 -0.99 9.60 -3.36
CA ALA A 38 -0.88 10.49 -4.52
C ALA A 38 -1.30 11.95 -4.26
N PRO A 39 -2.49 12.25 -3.67
CA PRO A 39 -2.87 13.63 -3.38
C PRO A 39 -2.01 14.26 -2.28
N LEU A 40 -1.52 13.47 -1.33
CA LEU A 40 -0.62 13.95 -0.27
C LEU A 40 0.77 14.27 -0.82
N GLU A 41 1.29 13.46 -1.74
CA GLU A 41 2.56 13.72 -2.43
C GLU A 41 2.49 14.98 -3.29
N GLN A 42 1.41 15.15 -4.05
CA GLN A 42 1.19 16.36 -4.83
C GLN A 42 1.16 17.60 -3.93
N ARG A 43 0.43 17.51 -2.80
CA ARG A 43 0.32 18.62 -1.85
C ARG A 43 1.63 18.91 -1.14
N LEU A 44 2.42 17.88 -0.82
CA LEU A 44 3.77 18.03 -0.30
C LEU A 44 4.65 18.76 -1.31
N ASN A 45 4.59 18.37 -2.59
CA ASN A 45 5.32 19.02 -3.67
C ASN A 45 4.97 20.48 -3.85
N GLU A 46 3.70 20.83 -3.77
CA GLU A 46 3.26 22.23 -3.80
C GLU A 46 3.84 23.01 -2.62
N LEU A 47 3.81 22.45 -1.41
CA LEU A 47 4.37 23.08 -0.21
C LEU A 47 5.88 23.29 -0.27
N VAL A 48 6.62 22.34 -0.84
CA VAL A 48 8.08 22.46 -1.03
C VAL A 48 8.47 23.17 -2.33
N LYS A 49 7.53 23.85 -3.01
CA LYS A 49 7.77 24.57 -4.28
C LYS A 49 8.41 23.70 -5.37
N ARG A 50 7.93 22.45 -5.50
CA ARG A 50 8.39 21.43 -6.46
C ARG A 50 9.84 20.96 -6.26
N ARG A 51 10.43 21.22 -5.10
CA ARG A 51 11.75 20.70 -4.71
C ARG A 51 11.63 19.28 -4.15
N TRP A 52 11.56 18.30 -5.03
CA TRP A 52 11.40 16.88 -4.68
C TRP A 52 12.48 16.39 -3.72
N ASP A 53 13.70 16.88 -3.88
CA ASP A 53 14.85 16.63 -3.00
C ASP A 53 14.57 17.01 -1.54
N VAL A 54 13.88 18.12 -1.31
CA VAL A 54 13.50 18.57 0.04
C VAL A 54 12.41 17.67 0.61
N ALA A 55 11.39 17.32 -0.19
CA ALA A 55 10.33 16.40 0.22
C ALA A 55 10.89 15.04 0.66
N GLU A 56 11.82 14.47 -0.11
CA GLU A 56 12.47 13.21 0.24
C GLU A 56 13.31 13.31 1.53
N ARG A 57 14.06 14.40 1.70
CA ARG A 57 14.86 14.62 2.91
C ARG A 57 13.98 14.72 4.16
N LEU A 58 12.84 15.41 4.06
CA LEU A 58 11.88 15.51 5.16
C LEU A 58 11.25 14.15 5.50
N LEU A 59 10.87 13.38 4.49
CA LEU A 59 10.34 12.03 4.68
C LEU A 59 11.39 11.09 5.29
N LYS A 60 12.64 11.14 4.82
CA LYS A 60 13.76 10.37 5.41
C LYS A 60 13.99 10.76 6.87
N ALA A 61 14.00 12.05 7.18
CA ALA A 61 14.17 12.53 8.55
C ALA A 61 13.04 12.03 9.48
N GLN A 62 11.79 12.04 9.03
CA GLN A 62 10.67 11.52 9.82
C GLN A 62 10.70 9.99 9.97
N LYS A 63 11.14 9.27 8.94
CA LYS A 63 11.34 7.80 9.00
C LYS A 63 12.42 7.41 10.01
N LEU A 64 13.52 8.15 10.07
CA LEU A 64 14.58 7.91 11.06
C LEU A 64 14.09 8.14 12.49
N ARG A 65 13.23 9.14 12.71
CA ARG A 65 12.70 9.47 14.03
C ARG A 65 11.56 8.56 14.47
N ASN A 66 10.74 8.10 13.54
CA ASN A 66 9.55 7.31 13.80
C ASN A 66 9.52 6.10 12.86
N PRO A 67 10.30 5.04 13.11
CA PRO A 67 10.31 3.86 12.26
C PRO A 67 8.96 3.11 12.32
N ASN A 68 8.73 2.22 11.35
CA ASN A 68 7.56 1.32 11.27
C ASN A 68 6.19 1.98 11.09
N GLN A 69 6.14 3.22 10.61
CA GLN A 69 4.87 3.86 10.26
C GLN A 69 4.51 3.65 8.79
N LYS A 70 3.22 3.80 8.48
CA LYS A 70 2.72 3.74 7.10
C LYS A 70 3.19 4.95 6.29
N ARG A 71 3.31 4.80 4.97
CA ARG A 71 3.72 5.88 4.06
C ARG A 71 2.83 7.12 4.19
N LYS A 72 1.52 6.92 4.29
CA LYS A 72 0.52 7.96 4.52
C LYS A 72 0.82 8.80 5.77
N TRP A 73 1.14 8.14 6.89
CA TRP A 73 1.45 8.82 8.15
C TRP A 73 2.65 9.78 8.01
N TYR A 74 3.71 9.35 7.31
CA TYR A 74 4.87 10.21 7.07
C TYR A 74 4.51 11.43 6.21
N LEU A 75 3.72 11.23 5.15
CA LEU A 75 3.27 12.33 4.29
C LEU A 75 2.41 13.34 5.07
N GLU A 76 1.41 12.85 5.81
CA GLU A 76 0.56 13.68 6.67
C GLU A 76 1.38 14.46 7.69
N LYS A 77 2.34 13.79 8.34
CA LYS A 77 3.18 14.40 9.37
C LYS A 77 4.07 15.50 8.80
N VAL A 78 4.72 15.26 7.66
CA VAL A 78 5.56 16.27 7.00
C VAL A 78 4.71 17.45 6.54
N ILE A 79 3.55 17.21 5.92
CA ILE A 79 2.63 18.27 5.48
C ILE A 79 2.17 19.12 6.68
N TYR A 80 1.84 18.47 7.79
CA TYR A 80 1.46 19.16 9.03
C TYR A 80 2.58 20.02 9.58
N ASP A 81 3.80 19.48 9.68
CA ASP A 81 4.97 20.19 10.19
C ASP A 81 5.33 21.39 9.28
N LEU A 82 5.22 21.25 7.95
CA LEU A 82 5.44 22.33 6.98
C LEU A 82 4.39 23.44 7.09
N LYS A 83 3.11 23.10 7.26
CA LYS A 83 2.03 24.09 7.44
C LYS A 83 2.17 24.89 8.73
N ARG A 84 2.79 24.32 9.76
CA ARG A 84 2.98 24.97 11.07
C ARG A 84 4.16 25.96 11.10
N GLY A 85 4.90 26.12 10.01
CA GLY A 85 5.97 27.12 9.92
C GLY A 85 7.23 26.76 10.70
N ARG A 86 7.68 25.51 10.62
CA ARG A 86 9.07 25.16 10.98
C ARG A 86 10.02 25.40 9.82
#